data_AF-A0A139XB96-F1
#
_entry.id   AF-A0A139XB96-F1
#
_cell.length_a   1.000
_cell.length_b   1.000
_cell.length_c   1.000
_cell.angle_alpha   90.00
_cell.angle_beta   90.00
_cell.angle_gamma   90.00
#
_symmetry.space_group_name_H-M   'P 1'
#
loop_
_entity.id
_entity.type
_entity.pdbx_description
1 polymer ?
#
loop_
_entity_poly.entity_id
_entity_poly.type
_entity_poly.pdbx_seq_one_letter_code
_entity_poly.pdbx_strand_id
1 'polypeptide(L)'
;MKRITTILGATLAIFLCLSEVAQARTITSISPPTGLGLGDVLCPQVQTTVATPYPNNDNSIAPSPNQIVKFPGLSCTPITFKTTDSVDTPVFVVPSGGTTEYFFTETVVNNTSSSWDSFTFQIGFGVNDNFGSPELILVPPGFAIPNFDFSVSGADEKPTSSKFTELNQDGSFSLKWSGGSVAPGESVDFTFSVDIPDDLDGKNLYQSFTIRQVPIARSVPEPTPTSAFLGLLVVMGAGFAFKHKLL
;
A
#
# COMPACT_ATOMS: atom_id res chain seq x y z
N MET A 1 49.97 -54.36 -44.12
CA MET A 1 49.50 -52.97 -44.35
C MET A 1 48.11 -52.80 -43.74
N LYS A 2 48.00 -52.24 -42.53
CA LYS A 2 46.73 -51.78 -41.95
C LYS A 2 46.99 -50.38 -41.40
N ARG A 3 46.43 -49.37 -42.05
CA ARG A 3 46.56 -47.96 -41.65
C ARG A 3 45.60 -47.66 -40.51
N ILE A 4 46.18 -47.22 -39.40
CA ILE A 4 45.52 -46.52 -38.31
C ILE A 4 45.13 -45.14 -38.84
N THR A 5 43.85 -44.76 -38.72
CA THR A 5 43.41 -43.38 -38.96
C THR A 5 42.49 -42.96 -37.84
N THR A 6 43.10 -42.31 -36.86
CA THR A 6 42.50 -41.51 -35.80
C THR A 6 42.05 -40.19 -36.41
N ILE A 7 40.77 -39.83 -36.35
CA ILE A 7 40.34 -38.43 -36.45
C ILE A 7 39.33 -38.15 -35.34
N LEU A 8 39.86 -37.48 -34.32
CA LEU A 8 39.12 -36.71 -33.33
C LEU A 8 38.44 -35.54 -34.04
N GLY A 9 37.13 -35.39 -33.86
CA GLY A 9 36.35 -34.25 -34.34
C GLY A 9 35.32 -33.86 -33.30
N ALA A 10 35.79 -33.35 -32.16
CA ALA A 10 34.95 -32.80 -31.11
C ALA A 10 34.22 -31.56 -31.64
N THR A 11 32.93 -31.68 -31.89
CA THR A 11 32.05 -30.51 -32.10
C THR A 11 31.23 -30.34 -30.84
N LEU A 12 31.85 -29.74 -29.82
CA LEU A 12 31.16 -29.24 -28.64
C LEU A 12 30.40 -27.99 -29.08
N ALA A 13 29.14 -28.15 -29.47
CA ALA A 13 28.22 -27.03 -29.64
C ALA A 13 27.95 -26.47 -28.24
N ILE A 14 28.71 -25.44 -27.88
CA ILE A 14 28.40 -24.57 -26.74
C ILE A 14 27.08 -23.89 -27.11
N PHE A 15 25.98 -24.47 -26.60
CA PHE A 15 24.72 -23.77 -26.46
C PHE A 15 25.03 -22.62 -25.48
N LEU A 16 25.37 -21.45 -26.03
CA LEU A 16 25.14 -20.18 -25.37
C LEU A 16 23.62 -20.07 -25.22
N CYS A 17 23.08 -20.75 -24.21
CA CYS A 17 21.81 -20.34 -23.65
C CYS A 17 22.00 -18.88 -23.30
N LEU A 18 21.36 -18.01 -24.06
CA LEU A 18 21.11 -16.64 -23.66
C LEU A 18 20.48 -16.79 -22.27
N SER A 19 21.27 -16.51 -21.23
CA SER A 19 20.71 -16.27 -19.91
C SER A 19 19.82 -15.07 -20.11
N GLU A 20 18.50 -15.30 -20.19
CA GLU A 20 17.51 -14.26 -20.00
C GLU A 20 17.89 -13.61 -18.68
N VAL A 21 18.44 -12.40 -18.80
CA VAL A 21 18.91 -11.64 -17.66
C VAL A 21 17.65 -11.45 -16.82
N ALA A 22 17.60 -12.05 -15.64
CA ALA A 22 16.56 -11.71 -14.68
C ALA A 22 16.52 -10.18 -14.60
N GLN A 23 15.32 -9.59 -14.60
CA GLN A 23 15.16 -8.13 -14.53
C GLN A 23 14.35 -7.78 -13.25
N ALA A 24 14.69 -6.64 -12.61
CA ALA A 24 14.40 -5.80 -11.38
C ALA A 24 13.50 -4.64 -11.61
N ARG A 25 12.83 -4.08 -10.62
CA ARG A 25 12.48 -2.68 -10.71
C ARG A 25 13.00 -1.87 -9.54
N THR A 26 13.58 -0.72 -9.85
CA THR A 26 13.90 0.29 -8.84
C THR A 26 12.91 1.43 -8.88
N ILE A 27 12.58 1.98 -7.71
CA ILE A 27 11.80 3.22 -7.60
C ILE A 27 12.71 4.37 -8.05
N THR A 28 12.22 5.18 -8.97
CA THR A 28 12.91 6.40 -9.42
C THR A 28 12.36 7.64 -8.75
N SER A 29 11.03 7.70 -8.60
CA SER A 29 10.36 8.79 -7.92
C SER A 29 9.02 8.39 -7.34
N ILE A 30 8.57 9.16 -6.35
CA ILE A 30 7.25 9.04 -5.73
C ILE A 30 6.52 10.35 -6.01
N SER A 31 5.32 10.25 -6.59
CA SER A 31 4.49 11.43 -6.79
C SER A 31 3.82 11.89 -5.50
N PRO A 32 3.46 13.17 -5.40
CA PRO A 32 2.61 13.65 -4.32
C PRO A 32 1.33 12.81 -4.23
N PRO A 33 0.80 12.61 -3.01
CA PRO A 33 -0.45 11.91 -2.82
C PRO A 33 -1.59 12.71 -3.44
N THR A 34 -2.61 12.00 -3.93
CA THR A 34 -3.88 12.54 -4.44
C THR A 34 -5.04 11.79 -3.81
N GLY A 35 -6.26 12.32 -3.91
CA GLY A 35 -7.47 11.63 -3.48
C GLY A 35 -8.34 12.46 -2.57
N LEU A 36 -9.61 12.07 -2.47
CA LEU A 36 -10.60 12.79 -1.67
C LEU A 36 -10.28 12.76 -0.17
N GLY A 37 -9.50 11.76 0.28
CA GLY A 37 -9.05 11.69 1.67
C GLY A 37 -8.22 12.89 2.11
N LEU A 38 -7.55 13.60 1.19
CA LEU A 38 -6.81 14.83 1.46
C LEU A 38 -7.72 16.06 1.66
N GLY A 39 -9.01 15.97 1.32
CA GLY A 39 -9.93 17.10 1.36
C GLY A 39 -9.50 18.23 0.43
N ASP A 40 -9.31 19.43 0.99
CA ASP A 40 -8.88 20.65 0.29
C ASP A 40 -7.36 20.85 0.27
N VAL A 41 -6.59 19.91 0.84
CA VAL A 41 -5.13 20.01 0.90
C VAL A 41 -4.54 19.81 -0.49
N LEU A 42 -3.86 20.84 -1.00
CA LEU A 42 -3.09 20.78 -2.23
C LEU A 42 -1.64 20.44 -1.93
N CYS A 43 -1.22 19.24 -2.30
CA CYS A 43 0.17 18.83 -2.19
C CYS A 43 1.01 19.48 -3.31
N PRO A 44 2.18 20.05 -2.98
CA PRO A 44 3.10 20.56 -3.99
C PRO A 44 3.36 19.49 -5.05
N GLN A 45 3.32 19.86 -6.33
CA GLN A 45 3.53 18.93 -7.44
C GLN A 45 5.03 18.61 -7.64
N VAL A 46 5.71 18.24 -6.55
CA VAL A 46 7.14 17.92 -6.52
C VAL A 46 7.27 16.43 -6.23
N GLN A 47 7.86 15.70 -7.18
CA GLN A 47 8.16 14.29 -6.96
C GLN A 47 9.35 14.12 -6.03
N THR A 48 9.28 13.16 -5.12
CA THR A 48 10.41 12.77 -4.28
C THR A 48 11.28 11.80 -5.07
N THR A 49 12.51 12.18 -5.40
CA THR A 49 13.48 11.25 -6.00
C THR A 49 13.88 10.19 -4.98
N VAL A 50 13.97 8.94 -5.43
CA VAL A 50 14.40 7.81 -4.60
C VAL A 50 15.77 7.33 -5.05
N ALA A 51 16.64 7.05 -4.07
CA ALA A 51 17.91 6.40 -4.31
C ALA A 51 17.81 4.92 -3.93
N THR A 52 18.21 4.04 -4.84
CA THR A 52 18.21 2.59 -4.62
C THR A 52 19.64 2.07 -4.60
N PRO A 53 20.30 2.08 -3.43
CA PRO A 53 21.70 1.65 -3.33
C PRO A 53 21.90 0.16 -3.60
N TYR A 54 20.88 -0.68 -3.38
CA TYR A 54 20.97 -2.13 -3.54
C TYR A 54 19.83 -2.66 -4.42
N PRO A 55 19.87 -2.50 -5.74
CA PRO A 55 18.90 -3.14 -6.63
C PRO A 55 19.01 -4.66 -6.54
N ASN A 56 17.90 -5.35 -6.81
CA ASN A 56 17.84 -6.83 -6.91
C ASN A 56 18.15 -7.54 -5.58
N ASN A 57 17.77 -6.94 -4.45
CA ASN A 57 18.11 -7.39 -3.09
C ASN A 57 16.97 -8.10 -2.36
N ASP A 58 16.01 -8.65 -3.10
CA ASP A 58 14.87 -9.41 -2.58
C ASP A 58 15.26 -10.44 -1.50
N ASN A 59 14.47 -10.51 -0.41
CA ASN A 59 14.61 -11.50 0.67
C ASN A 59 16.02 -11.56 1.28
N SER A 60 16.61 -10.40 1.58
CA SER A 60 17.93 -10.34 2.20
C SER A 60 17.88 -10.76 3.68
N ILE A 61 18.98 -11.26 4.26
CA ILE A 61 19.02 -11.78 5.65
C ILE A 61 18.75 -10.69 6.72
N ALA A 62 18.61 -9.43 6.30
CA ALA A 62 18.39 -8.26 7.14
C ALA A 62 17.31 -7.37 6.50
N PRO A 63 16.75 -6.39 7.23
CA PRO A 63 15.77 -5.45 6.68
C PRO A 63 16.32 -4.78 5.41
N SER A 64 15.48 -4.57 4.40
CA SER A 64 15.93 -3.98 3.14
C SER A 64 16.72 -2.69 3.38
N PRO A 65 17.97 -2.59 2.87
CA PRO A 65 18.73 -1.35 2.92
C PRO A 65 18.13 -0.26 2.01
N ASN A 66 17.19 -0.60 1.11
CA ASN A 66 16.47 0.38 0.31
C ASN A 66 15.29 0.94 1.12
N GLN A 67 15.57 1.98 1.91
CA GLN A 67 14.57 2.58 2.79
C GLN A 67 13.82 3.74 2.13
N ILE A 68 12.49 3.71 2.24
CA ILE A 68 11.60 4.84 1.94
C ILE A 68 11.15 5.45 3.25
N VAL A 69 11.93 6.40 3.73
CA VAL A 69 11.66 7.08 5.00
C VAL A 69 10.65 8.20 4.78
N LYS A 70 9.64 8.30 5.67
CA LYS A 70 8.62 9.35 5.59
C LYS A 70 7.87 9.34 4.26
N PHE A 71 7.36 8.18 3.85
CA PHE A 71 6.49 8.08 2.67
C PHE A 71 5.33 9.11 2.76
N PRO A 72 4.96 9.81 1.66
CA PRO A 72 5.51 9.78 0.30
C PRO A 72 6.69 10.75 0.03
N GLY A 73 7.21 11.42 1.05
CA GLY A 73 8.46 12.19 1.01
C GLY A 73 8.27 13.70 1.15
N LEU A 74 8.78 14.49 0.20
CA LEU A 74 8.82 15.96 0.33
C LEU A 74 7.45 16.63 0.20
N SER A 75 6.47 15.93 -0.38
CA SER A 75 5.15 16.45 -0.68
C SER A 75 4.11 15.85 0.25
N CYS A 76 3.58 16.65 1.18
CA CYS A 76 2.53 16.26 2.15
C CYS A 76 2.89 15.11 3.08
N THR A 77 4.08 15.14 3.68
CA THR A 77 4.43 14.22 4.79
C THR A 77 4.44 14.96 6.13
N PRO A 78 3.69 14.48 7.16
CA PRO A 78 2.83 13.30 7.15
C PRO A 78 1.55 13.50 6.31
N ILE A 79 1.01 12.42 5.76
CA ILE A 79 -0.29 12.47 5.10
C ILE A 79 -1.34 12.79 6.16
N THR A 80 -2.10 13.86 5.94
CA THR A 80 -3.13 14.31 6.87
C THR A 80 -4.50 14.13 6.22
N PHE A 81 -5.25 13.13 6.67
CA PHE A 81 -6.58 12.85 6.14
C PHE A 81 -7.60 13.83 6.69
N LYS A 82 -8.45 14.36 5.81
CA LYS A 82 -9.57 15.27 6.12
C LYS A 82 -10.92 14.55 6.05
N THR A 83 -11.02 13.52 5.22
CA THR A 83 -12.16 12.60 5.16
C THR A 83 -11.68 11.16 5.31
N THR A 84 -12.59 10.20 5.34
CA THR A 84 -12.27 8.76 5.33
C THR A 84 -12.15 8.17 3.93
N ASP A 85 -12.12 9.01 2.90
CA ASP A 85 -11.93 8.54 1.53
C ASP A 85 -10.47 8.15 1.28
N SER A 86 -10.22 7.53 0.13
CA SER A 86 -8.87 7.06 -0.20
C SER A 86 -7.89 8.19 -0.50
N VAL A 87 -6.63 7.92 -0.19
CA VAL A 87 -5.47 8.66 -0.68
C VAL A 87 -4.59 7.70 -1.46
N ASP A 88 -4.19 8.12 -2.65
CA ASP A 88 -3.42 7.34 -3.61
C ASP A 88 -2.08 8.02 -3.86
N THR A 89 -1.01 7.25 -3.72
CA THR A 89 0.36 7.73 -4.00
C THR A 89 0.97 6.91 -5.13
N PRO A 90 1.13 7.50 -6.33
CA PRO A 90 1.82 6.84 -7.44
C PRO A 90 3.32 6.73 -7.18
N VAL A 91 3.88 5.55 -7.46
CA VAL A 91 5.29 5.21 -7.34
C VAL A 91 5.81 4.82 -8.72
N PHE A 92 6.84 5.51 -9.19
CA PHE A 92 7.42 5.34 -10.53
C PHE A 92 8.64 4.46 -10.47
N VAL A 93 8.75 3.52 -11.42
CA VAL A 93 9.75 2.47 -11.40
C VAL A 93 10.43 2.29 -12.75
N VAL A 94 11.67 1.79 -12.74
CA VAL A 94 12.43 1.42 -13.93
C VAL A 94 13.06 0.03 -13.79
N PRO A 95 13.21 -0.72 -14.89
CA PRO A 95 13.91 -2.03 -14.91
C PRO A 95 15.33 -2.04 -14.30
N SER A 96 15.76 -3.15 -13.67
CA SER A 96 17.02 -3.24 -12.88
C SER A 96 17.72 -4.60 -12.68
N GLY A 97 17.22 -5.78 -13.06
CA GLY A 97 17.89 -7.10 -12.85
C GLY A 97 17.31 -8.31 -12.00
N GLY A 98 16.26 -8.23 -11.17
CA GLY A 98 15.47 -9.32 -10.51
C GLY A 98 14.17 -8.89 -9.75
N THR A 99 14.18 -8.95 -8.41
CA THR A 99 13.18 -8.26 -7.54
C THR A 99 13.92 -7.31 -6.61
N THR A 100 13.45 -6.07 -6.46
CA THR A 100 14.02 -5.15 -5.45
C THR A 100 13.02 -4.95 -4.33
N GLU A 101 13.45 -5.23 -3.10
CA GLU A 101 12.67 -5.01 -1.90
C GLU A 101 12.90 -3.58 -1.38
N TYR A 102 11.85 -2.92 -0.90
CA TYR A 102 11.92 -1.62 -0.23
C TYR A 102 11.22 -1.67 1.12
N PHE A 103 11.86 -1.09 2.14
CA PHE A 103 11.27 -0.93 3.46
C PHE A 103 10.70 0.49 3.63
N PHE A 104 9.39 0.59 3.85
CA PHE A 104 8.66 1.84 4.00
C PHE A 104 8.43 2.17 5.46
N THR A 105 8.59 3.46 5.79
CA THR A 105 8.12 4.03 7.04
C THR A 105 7.23 5.23 6.76
N GLU A 106 6.09 5.30 7.42
CA GLU A 106 5.08 6.34 7.20
C GLU A 106 4.44 6.77 8.50
N THR A 107 4.13 8.07 8.59
CA THR A 107 3.25 8.63 9.62
C THR A 107 2.02 9.21 8.93
N VAL A 108 0.84 8.82 9.41
CA VAL A 108 -0.46 9.34 8.95
C VAL A 108 -1.15 10.06 10.10
N VAL A 109 -1.83 11.18 9.81
CA VAL A 109 -2.58 11.98 10.79
C VAL A 109 -4.07 11.89 10.50
N ASN A 110 -4.85 11.56 11.54
CA ASN A 110 -6.30 11.65 11.50
C ASN A 110 -6.75 13.08 11.77
N ASN A 111 -7.05 13.86 10.73
CA ASN A 111 -7.70 15.17 10.87
C ASN A 111 -9.14 15.13 10.33
N THR A 112 -9.79 13.98 10.43
CA THR A 112 -11.22 13.81 10.17
C THR A 112 -12.04 14.17 11.42
N SER A 113 -13.37 14.15 11.33
CA SER A 113 -14.25 14.38 12.48
C SER A 113 -14.47 13.15 13.37
N SER A 114 -13.97 11.98 12.98
CA SER A 114 -14.28 10.69 13.61
C SER A 114 -13.02 9.90 13.93
N SER A 115 -13.06 9.08 14.98
CA SER A 115 -11.98 8.12 15.23
C SER A 115 -11.94 7.06 14.14
N TRP A 116 -10.75 6.55 13.83
CA TRP A 116 -10.56 5.39 12.95
C TRP A 116 -10.39 4.14 13.79
N ASP A 117 -11.10 3.07 13.46
CA ASP A 117 -10.95 1.75 14.10
C ASP A 117 -10.13 0.78 13.24
N SER A 118 -9.91 1.12 11.97
CA SER A 118 -9.10 0.32 11.05
C SER A 118 -8.43 1.18 9.99
N PHE A 119 -7.40 0.64 9.35
CA PHE A 119 -6.68 1.31 8.28
C PHE A 119 -6.24 0.29 7.24
N THR A 120 -6.38 0.61 5.96
CA THR A 120 -6.03 -0.31 4.86
C THR A 120 -4.99 0.31 3.95
N PHE A 121 -3.93 -0.44 3.66
CA PHE A 121 -3.07 -0.22 2.51
C PHE A 121 -3.44 -1.19 1.39
N GLN A 122 -3.37 -0.72 0.15
CA GLN A 122 -3.56 -1.52 -1.05
C GLN A 122 -2.51 -1.15 -2.10
N ILE A 123 -1.94 -2.15 -2.76
CA ILE A 123 -1.15 -1.93 -3.98
C ILE A 123 -2.08 -2.12 -5.18
N GLY A 124 -1.96 -1.24 -6.17
CA GLY A 124 -2.75 -1.30 -7.40
C GLY A 124 -2.21 -0.39 -8.49
N PHE A 125 -3.04 -0.11 -9.50
CA PHE A 125 -2.69 0.73 -10.64
C PHE A 125 -3.77 1.76 -10.91
N GLY A 126 -3.37 2.94 -11.41
CA GLY A 126 -4.27 4.09 -11.52
C GLY A 126 -4.51 4.78 -10.18
N VAL A 127 -5.32 5.83 -10.20
CA VAL A 127 -5.64 6.66 -9.02
C VAL A 127 -7.12 7.04 -9.01
N ASN A 128 -7.62 7.45 -7.86
CA ASN A 128 -9.00 7.84 -7.59
C ASN A 128 -9.97 6.76 -8.09
N ASP A 129 -11.02 7.16 -8.82
CA ASP A 129 -12.01 6.24 -9.38
C ASP A 129 -11.44 5.27 -10.43
N ASN A 130 -10.24 5.55 -10.96
CA ASN A 130 -9.55 4.69 -11.92
C ASN A 130 -8.57 3.70 -11.27
N PHE A 131 -8.49 3.67 -9.94
CA PHE A 131 -7.66 2.70 -9.25
C PHE A 131 -8.23 1.29 -9.41
N GLY A 132 -7.40 0.37 -9.90
CA GLY A 132 -7.70 -1.05 -10.00
C GLY A 132 -6.78 -1.87 -9.10
N SER A 133 -7.38 -2.77 -8.32
CA SER A 133 -6.63 -3.83 -7.64
C SER A 133 -5.93 -4.71 -8.69
N PRO A 134 -4.70 -5.20 -8.44
CA PRO A 134 -3.99 -6.03 -9.39
C PRO A 134 -4.70 -7.34 -9.71
N GLU A 135 -5.57 -7.84 -8.82
CA GLU A 135 -6.45 -8.99 -9.08
C GLU A 135 -7.39 -8.80 -10.27
N LEU A 136 -7.69 -7.54 -10.61
CA LEU A 136 -8.55 -7.18 -11.74
C LEU A 136 -7.78 -6.97 -13.04
N ILE A 137 -6.45 -6.94 -12.97
CA ILE A 137 -5.58 -6.82 -14.13
C ILE A 137 -5.25 -8.24 -14.57
N LEU A 138 -5.61 -8.58 -15.81
CA LEU A 138 -5.19 -9.83 -16.43
C LEU A 138 -3.68 -9.76 -16.69
N VAL A 139 -2.89 -10.07 -15.67
CA VAL A 139 -1.46 -10.24 -15.81
C VAL A 139 -1.25 -11.59 -16.52
N PRO A 140 -0.52 -11.66 -17.64
CA PRO A 140 -0.31 -12.93 -18.30
C PRO A 140 0.42 -13.92 -17.36
N PRO A 141 0.35 -15.24 -17.61
CA PRO A 141 1.10 -16.21 -16.82
C PRO A 141 2.61 -15.93 -16.86
N GLY A 142 3.28 -16.02 -15.71
CA GLY A 142 4.73 -15.80 -15.59
C GLY A 142 5.13 -14.36 -15.26
N PHE A 143 4.17 -13.46 -15.08
CA PHE A 143 4.45 -12.08 -14.72
C PHE A 143 4.26 -11.86 -13.23
N ALA A 144 5.21 -11.14 -12.63
CA ALA A 144 5.12 -10.68 -11.27
C ALA A 144 4.86 -9.16 -11.26
N ILE A 145 4.12 -8.72 -10.25
CA ILE A 145 3.71 -7.34 -10.03
C ILE A 145 4.05 -6.94 -8.59
N PRO A 146 4.12 -5.65 -8.28
CA PRO A 146 4.46 -5.21 -6.94
C PRO A 146 3.49 -5.78 -5.92
N ASN A 147 4.02 -6.25 -4.79
CA ASN A 147 3.25 -6.83 -3.72
C ASN A 147 3.85 -6.42 -2.36
N PHE A 148 3.07 -6.56 -1.31
CA PHE A 148 3.61 -6.46 0.04
C PHE A 148 4.40 -7.72 0.34
N ASP A 149 5.62 -7.53 0.82
CA ASP A 149 6.46 -8.67 1.18
C ASP A 149 5.95 -9.27 2.51
N PHE A 150 5.69 -10.57 2.45
CA PHE A 150 5.15 -11.40 3.53
C PHE A 150 5.99 -12.64 3.78
N SER A 151 7.19 -12.72 3.23
CA SER A 151 7.98 -13.95 3.23
C SER A 151 8.10 -14.55 4.64
N VAL A 152 7.72 -15.83 4.71
CA VAL A 152 7.69 -16.64 5.93
C VAL A 152 9.08 -17.10 6.38
N SER A 153 10.13 -16.70 5.67
CA SER A 153 11.51 -17.14 5.94
C SER A 153 12.11 -16.50 7.19
N GLY A 154 11.43 -15.49 7.77
CA GLY A 154 11.83 -14.82 9.01
C GLY A 154 12.99 -13.83 8.84
N ALA A 155 13.42 -13.59 7.60
CA ALA A 155 14.42 -12.59 7.26
C ALA A 155 13.82 -11.18 7.18
N ASP A 156 12.57 -11.06 6.71
CA ASP A 156 11.94 -9.77 6.44
C ASP A 156 11.20 -9.23 7.66
N GLU A 157 11.21 -7.90 7.80
CA GLU A 157 10.51 -7.24 8.90
C GLU A 157 9.01 -7.33 8.69
N LYS A 158 8.32 -7.89 9.68
CA LYS A 158 6.85 -7.91 9.66
C LYS A 158 6.33 -6.46 9.65
N PRO A 159 5.29 -6.17 8.84
CA PRO A 159 4.64 -4.88 8.92
C PRO A 159 4.23 -4.55 10.36
N THR A 160 4.32 -3.28 10.76
CA THR A 160 3.94 -2.82 12.10
C THR A 160 3.04 -1.60 12.06
N SER A 161 2.29 -1.40 13.15
CA SER A 161 1.55 -0.18 13.43
C SER A 161 1.74 0.22 14.89
N SER A 162 1.82 1.53 15.15
CA SER A 162 1.87 2.09 16.51
C SER A 162 0.50 2.15 17.21
N LYS A 163 -0.60 2.02 16.47
CA LYS A 163 -1.98 2.19 17.00
C LYS A 163 -2.88 0.97 16.80
N PHE A 164 -2.60 0.13 15.80
CA PHE A 164 -3.38 -1.06 15.49
C PHE A 164 -2.61 -2.33 15.89
N THR A 165 -3.29 -3.29 16.51
CA THR A 165 -2.66 -4.51 17.07
C THR A 165 -2.91 -5.76 16.24
N GLU A 166 -3.87 -5.70 15.32
CA GLU A 166 -4.24 -6.81 14.45
C GLU A 166 -3.92 -6.44 13.00
N LEU A 167 -3.38 -7.41 12.25
CA LEU A 167 -3.10 -7.29 10.84
C LEU A 167 -3.74 -8.48 10.10
N ASN A 168 -4.63 -8.18 9.17
CA ASN A 168 -5.19 -9.12 8.21
C ASN A 168 -4.58 -8.84 6.83
N GLN A 169 -4.03 -9.88 6.20
CA GLN A 169 -3.37 -9.82 4.91
C GLN A 169 -4.17 -10.68 3.92
N ASP A 170 -4.40 -10.18 2.70
CA ASP A 170 -5.10 -10.93 1.65
C ASP A 170 -4.18 -11.82 0.79
N GLY A 171 -2.90 -11.90 1.19
CA GLY A 171 -1.92 -12.80 0.60
C GLY A 171 -0.92 -12.13 -0.34
N SER A 172 -1.13 -10.88 -0.80
CA SER A 172 -0.12 -10.14 -1.59
C SER A 172 -0.35 -8.63 -1.71
N PHE A 173 -1.59 -8.13 -1.73
CA PHE A 173 -1.85 -6.77 -2.23
C PHE A 173 -2.57 -5.85 -1.25
N SER A 174 -2.95 -6.33 -0.07
CA SER A 174 -3.56 -5.51 0.97
C SER A 174 -3.04 -5.80 2.38
N LEU A 175 -2.82 -4.72 3.14
CA LEU A 175 -2.61 -4.73 4.58
C LEU A 175 -3.83 -4.10 5.25
N LYS A 176 -4.59 -4.88 6.01
CA LYS A 176 -5.77 -4.40 6.75
C LYS A 176 -5.49 -4.43 8.25
N TRP A 177 -5.38 -3.26 8.84
CA TRP A 177 -5.09 -3.05 10.25
C TRP A 177 -6.36 -2.87 11.06
N SER A 178 -6.45 -3.51 12.23
CA SER A 178 -7.55 -3.40 13.20
C SER A 178 -7.08 -3.56 14.65
N GLY A 179 -8.00 -3.73 15.60
CA GLY A 179 -7.66 -3.94 17.02
C GLY A 179 -7.10 -2.70 17.70
N GLY A 180 -7.44 -1.50 17.22
CA GLY A 180 -6.91 -0.23 17.70
C GLY A 180 -7.83 0.95 17.40
N SER A 181 -7.38 2.15 17.76
CA SER A 181 -8.11 3.39 17.45
C SER A 181 -7.15 4.56 17.25
N VAL A 182 -7.48 5.44 16.30
CA VAL A 182 -6.79 6.72 16.08
C VAL A 182 -7.80 7.84 16.18
N ALA A 183 -7.76 8.65 17.25
CA ALA A 183 -8.70 9.73 17.46
C ALA A 183 -8.39 10.95 16.55
N PRO A 184 -9.36 11.85 16.29
CA PRO A 184 -9.08 13.11 15.62
C PRO A 184 -7.95 13.90 16.28
N GLY A 185 -7.01 14.39 15.48
CA GLY A 185 -5.79 15.07 15.90
C GLY A 185 -4.62 14.12 16.21
N GLU A 186 -4.83 12.81 16.31
CA GLU A 186 -3.75 11.84 16.55
C GLU A 186 -3.07 11.39 15.25
N SER A 187 -1.85 10.86 15.40
CA SER A 187 -1.12 10.18 14.34
C SER A 187 -0.97 8.68 14.60
N VAL A 188 -0.70 7.95 13.52
CA VAL A 188 -0.31 6.54 13.53
C VAL A 188 0.89 6.36 12.62
N ASP A 189 1.92 5.72 13.15
CA ASP A 189 3.09 5.27 12.41
C ASP A 189 2.90 3.83 11.91
N PHE A 190 3.38 3.58 10.69
CA PHE A 190 3.39 2.28 10.02
C PHE A 190 4.76 1.93 9.47
N THR A 191 5.07 0.64 9.43
CA THR A 191 6.18 0.09 8.65
C THR A 191 5.71 -1.10 7.83
N PHE A 192 6.29 -1.30 6.65
CA PHE A 192 6.03 -2.46 5.78
C PHE A 192 7.08 -2.56 4.67
N SER A 193 7.30 -3.78 4.15
CA SER A 193 8.11 -4.01 2.96
C SER A 193 7.25 -4.16 1.72
N VAL A 194 7.80 -3.80 0.56
CA VAL A 194 7.20 -4.00 -0.76
C VAL A 194 8.25 -4.60 -1.69
N ASP A 195 7.90 -5.72 -2.31
CA ASP A 195 8.66 -6.31 -3.40
C ASP A 195 8.24 -5.71 -4.73
N ILE A 196 9.22 -5.28 -5.50
CA ILE A 196 9.01 -4.70 -6.82
C ILE A 196 9.75 -5.57 -7.85
N PRO A 197 9.07 -6.61 -8.37
CA PRO A 197 9.63 -7.49 -9.38
C PRO A 197 9.64 -6.78 -10.74
N ASP A 198 10.54 -7.13 -11.63
CA ASP A 198 10.35 -6.76 -13.03
C ASP A 198 9.42 -7.72 -13.75
N ASP A 199 9.15 -7.31 -14.97
CA ASP A 199 8.57 -8.13 -15.99
C ASP A 199 9.65 -9.07 -16.57
N LEU A 200 9.46 -10.38 -16.38
CA LEU A 200 10.38 -11.42 -16.85
C LEU A 200 10.54 -11.45 -18.38
N ASP A 201 9.61 -10.87 -19.14
CA ASP A 201 9.62 -10.89 -20.60
C ASP A 201 10.21 -9.59 -21.23
N GLY A 202 10.65 -8.63 -20.43
CA GLY A 202 11.17 -7.34 -20.90
C GLY A 202 10.12 -6.46 -21.62
N LYS A 203 8.83 -6.77 -21.47
CA LYS A 203 7.73 -6.01 -22.10
C LYS A 203 7.43 -4.70 -21.38
N ASN A 204 8.02 -4.50 -20.21
CA ASN A 204 7.86 -3.30 -19.38
C ASN A 204 6.37 -2.96 -19.16
N LEU A 205 5.60 -3.97 -18.73
CA LEU A 205 4.13 -3.87 -18.63
C LEU A 205 3.62 -2.72 -17.76
N TYR A 206 4.42 -2.25 -16.80
CA TYR A 206 4.07 -1.11 -15.96
C TYR A 206 5.27 -0.20 -15.75
N GLN A 207 5.05 1.10 -15.67
CA GLN A 207 6.09 2.10 -15.34
C GLN A 207 5.84 2.75 -13.98
N SER A 208 4.69 2.42 -13.37
CA SER A 208 4.29 2.89 -12.07
C SER A 208 3.27 1.94 -11.47
N PHE A 209 3.19 1.92 -10.15
CA PHE A 209 2.07 1.38 -9.39
C PHE A 209 1.60 2.44 -8.39
N THR A 210 0.56 2.14 -7.63
CA THR A 210 -0.02 3.06 -6.64
C THR A 210 -0.17 2.35 -5.31
N ILE A 211 0.24 3.02 -4.24
CA ILE A 211 -0.12 2.64 -2.88
C ILE A 211 -1.34 3.47 -2.49
N ARG A 212 -2.48 2.81 -2.33
CA ARG A 212 -3.73 3.37 -1.84
C ARG A 212 -3.85 3.16 -0.34
N GLN A 213 -4.29 4.20 0.35
CA GLN A 213 -4.50 4.25 1.78
C GLN A 213 -5.96 4.61 2.08
N VAL A 214 -6.60 3.85 2.97
CA VAL A 214 -8.01 4.04 3.31
C VAL A 214 -8.21 3.87 4.83
N PRO A 215 -8.43 4.95 5.59
CA PRO A 215 -8.88 4.84 6.97
C PRO A 215 -10.36 4.44 7.02
N ILE A 216 -10.73 3.66 8.02
CA ILE A 216 -12.11 3.24 8.25
C ILE A 216 -12.57 3.87 9.56
N ALA A 217 -13.52 4.80 9.48
CA ALA A 217 -14.12 5.40 10.67
C ALA A 217 -14.82 4.35 11.52
N ARG A 218 -14.75 4.56 12.84
CA ARG A 218 -15.64 3.89 13.80
C ARG A 218 -17.08 4.11 13.36
N SER A 219 -17.82 3.01 13.19
CA SER A 219 -19.26 3.11 13.04
C SER A 219 -19.82 3.73 14.33
N VAL A 220 -20.36 4.94 14.22
CA VAL A 220 -21.11 5.53 15.32
C VAL A 220 -22.45 4.81 15.33
N PRO A 221 -22.83 4.09 16.42
CA PRO A 221 -24.14 3.47 16.48
C PRO A 221 -25.20 4.55 16.25
N GLU A 222 -26.00 4.40 15.21
CA GLU A 222 -27.13 5.30 15.01
C GLU A 222 -27.99 5.25 16.29
N PRO A 223 -28.44 6.39 16.82
CA PRO A 223 -29.31 6.39 17.98
C PRO A 223 -30.54 5.55 17.63
N THR A 224 -30.72 4.43 18.33
CA THR A 224 -31.82 3.52 18.10
C THR A 224 -33.12 4.34 18.14
N PRO A 225 -34.04 4.21 17.16
CA PRO A 225 -35.22 5.07 17.07
C PRO A 225 -36.11 5.05 18.34
N THR A 226 -35.96 4.04 19.19
CA THR A 226 -36.56 3.98 20.53
C THR A 226 -36.14 5.14 21.45
N SER A 227 -34.91 5.63 21.36
CA SER A 227 -34.42 6.76 22.17
C SER A 227 -34.96 8.11 21.66
N ALA A 228 -35.12 8.27 20.34
CA ALA A 228 -35.72 9.46 19.75
C ALA A 228 -37.23 9.56 20.02
N PHE A 229 -37.94 8.42 20.02
CA PHE A 229 -39.36 8.37 20.34
C PHE A 229 -39.66 8.70 21.81
N LEU A 230 -38.80 8.30 22.75
CA LEU A 230 -38.93 8.67 24.17
C LEU A 230 -38.71 10.17 24.40
N GLY A 231 -37.76 10.79 23.70
CA GLY A 231 -37.57 12.24 23.75
C GLY A 231 -38.80 13.02 23.27
N LEU A 232 -39.45 12.56 22.19
CA LEU A 232 -40.64 13.21 21.65
C LEU A 232 -41.87 13.07 22.58
N LEU A 233 -42.03 11.91 23.24
CA LEU A 233 -43.14 11.66 24.17
C LEU A 233 -43.05 12.51 25.45
N VAL A 234 -41.83 12.76 25.96
CA VAL A 234 -41.64 13.62 27.13
C VAL A 234 -41.98 15.08 26.83
N VAL A 235 -41.64 15.58 25.64
CA VAL A 235 -41.99 16.96 25.22
C VAL A 235 -43.50 17.12 25.03
N MET A 236 -44.17 16.12 24.45
CA MET A 236 -45.63 16.15 24.33
C MET A 236 -46.36 15.97 25.68
N GLY A 237 -45.85 15.13 26.58
CA GLY A 237 -46.43 14.94 27.92
C GLY A 237 -46.35 16.18 28.81
N ALA A 238 -45.23 16.92 28.76
CA ALA A 238 -45.07 18.16 29.51
C ALA A 238 -46.00 19.28 29.00
N GLY A 239 -46.25 19.35 27.68
CA GLY A 239 -47.16 20.32 27.09
C GLY A 239 -48.63 20.16 27.55
N PHE A 240 -49.08 18.92 27.81
CA PHE A 240 -50.44 18.67 28.30
C PHE A 240 -50.60 18.96 29.81
N ALA A 241 -49.55 18.75 30.61
CA ALA A 241 -49.61 19.00 32.06
C ALA A 241 -49.72 20.50 32.42
N PHE A 242 -49.20 21.40 31.58
CA PHE A 242 -49.28 22.86 31.82
C PHE A 242 -50.65 23.46 31.44
N LYS A 243 -51.44 22.81 30.59
CA LYS A 243 -52.78 23.33 30.22
C LYS A 243 -53.86 23.12 31.28
N HIS A 244 -53.65 22.25 32.27
CA HIS A 244 -54.66 21.92 33.29
C HIS A 244 -54.54 22.71 34.60
N LYS A 245 -53.57 23.62 34.75
CA LYS A 245 -53.40 24.46 35.95
C LYS A 245 -53.79 25.93 35.77
N LEU A 246 -54.45 26.30 34.66
CA LEU A 246 -54.82 27.68 34.32
C LEU A 246 -56.33 27.90 34.17
N LEU A 247 -57.17 27.03 34.74
CA LEU A 247 -58.61 27.24 34.88
C LEU A 247 -59.03 27.10 36.35
#